data_AF-A0A0M6YGS5-F1
#
_entry.id   AF-A0A0M6YGS5-F1
#
_cell.length_a   1.000
_cell.length_b   1.000
_cell.length_c   1.000
_cell.angle_alpha   90.00
_cell.angle_beta   90.00
_cell.angle_gamma   90.00
#
_symmetry.space_group_name_H-M   'P 1'
#
loop_
_entity.id
_entity.type
_entity.pdbx_description
1 polymer ?
#
loop_
_entity_poly.entity_id
_entity_poly.type
_entity_poly.pdbx_seq_one_letter_code
_entity_poly.pdbx_strand_id
1 'polypeptide(L)'
;MKFRVSIGVLAGDFATQQLAFAHLLDIAPQADFDQVEVLARPCERRLAHFFGPDGGPPDMPEDTLILLMPGSGVPLVRTDHLRVVGRFTGTITRALIPEEE
;
A
#
# COMPACT_ATOMS: atom_id res chain seq x y z
N MET A 1 11.10 12.23 12.38
CA MET A 1 10.03 11.86 13.33
C MET A 1 9.26 10.68 12.75
N LYS A 2 8.73 9.76 13.56
CA LYS A 2 7.95 8.59 13.09
C LYS A 2 6.48 8.79 13.46
N PHE A 3 5.58 8.64 12.49
CA PHE A 3 4.13 8.84 12.67
C PHE A 3 3.42 7.50 12.62
N ARG A 4 2.56 7.23 13.61
CA ARG A 4 1.71 6.04 13.64
C ARG A 4 0.48 6.27 12.76
N VAL A 5 0.24 5.39 11.80
CA VAL A 5 -0.81 5.55 10.77
C VAL A 5 -1.56 4.24 10.52
N SER A 6 -2.75 4.34 9.94
CA SER A 6 -3.50 3.19 9.43
C SER A 6 -3.20 3.00 7.94
N ILE A 7 -2.49 1.93 7.61
CA ILE A 7 -2.08 1.60 6.24
C ILE A 7 -3.07 0.57 5.68
N GLY A 8 -3.69 0.89 4.55
CA GLY A 8 -4.49 -0.08 3.80
C GLY A 8 -3.59 -1.04 3.05
N VAL A 9 -3.93 -2.32 2.99
CA VAL A 9 -3.14 -3.32 2.26
C VAL A 9 -4.03 -4.05 1.26
N LEU A 10 -3.61 -4.02 -0.01
CA LEU A 10 -4.12 -4.86 -1.08
C LEU A 10 -3.04 -5.86 -1.49
N ALA A 11 -3.46 -7.01 -2.02
CA ALA A 11 -2.57 -8.05 -2.53
C ALA A 11 -3.04 -8.50 -3.93
N GLY A 12 -2.11 -8.81 -4.82
CA GLY A 12 -2.39 -9.30 -6.17
C GLY A 12 -1.15 -9.81 -6.88
N ASP A 13 -1.35 -10.33 -8.09
CA ASP A 13 -0.28 -10.91 -8.91
C ASP A 13 -0.05 -10.05 -10.15
N PHE A 14 1.08 -9.33 -10.16
CA PHE A 14 1.48 -8.48 -11.28
C PHE A 14 2.87 -8.91 -11.76
N ALA A 15 3.06 -8.96 -13.08
CA ALA A 15 4.36 -9.27 -13.65
C ALA A 15 5.41 -8.19 -13.34
N THR A 16 4.98 -6.94 -13.13
CA THR A 16 5.85 -5.81 -12.77
C THR A 16 5.12 -4.80 -11.88
N GLN A 17 5.87 -3.97 -11.16
CA GLN A 17 5.30 -2.89 -10.34
C GLN A 17 4.56 -1.85 -11.20
N GLN A 18 5.02 -1.61 -12.43
CA GLN A 18 4.38 -0.68 -13.37
C GLN A 18 2.96 -1.12 -13.73
N LEU A 19 2.72 -2.43 -13.88
CA LEU A 19 1.37 -2.94 -14.13
C LEU A 19 0.45 -2.80 -12.92
N ALA A 20 0.99 -2.91 -11.71
CA ALA A 20 0.23 -2.63 -10.50
C ALA A 20 -0.18 -1.15 -10.45
N PHE A 21 0.74 -0.22 -10.73
CA PHE A 21 0.40 1.21 -10.82
C PHE A 21 -0.58 1.53 -11.96
N ALA A 22 -0.43 0.90 -13.13
CA ALA A 22 -1.38 1.06 -14.22
C ALA A 22 -2.80 0.65 -13.81
N HIS A 23 -2.94 -0.51 -13.15
CA HIS A 23 -4.23 -0.96 -12.62
C HIS A 23 -4.80 0.00 -11.57
N LEU A 24 -3.97 0.56 -10.70
CA LEU A 24 -4.42 1.57 -9.73
C LEU A 24 -4.87 2.87 -10.41
N LEU A 25 -4.18 3.31 -11.46
CA LEU A 25 -4.53 4.48 -12.26
C LEU A 25 -5.90 4.30 -12.93
N ASP A 26 -6.21 3.10 -13.42
CA ASP A 26 -7.52 2.79 -14.02
C ASP A 26 -8.66 2.87 -12.99
N ILE A 27 -8.40 2.49 -11.74
CA ILE A 27 -9.41 2.50 -10.66
C ILE A 27 -9.58 3.88 -10.03
N ALA A 28 -8.47 4.58 -9.82
CA ALA A 28 -8.42 5.83 -9.07
C ALA A 28 -7.49 6.83 -9.76
N PRO A 29 -7.92 7.43 -10.89
CA PRO A 29 -7.05 8.29 -11.70
C PRO A 29 -6.67 9.61 -11.02
N GLN A 30 -7.39 10.00 -9.96
CA GLN A 30 -7.14 11.20 -9.17
C GLN A 30 -6.39 10.91 -7.85
N ALA A 31 -5.91 9.68 -7.67
CA ALA A 31 -5.18 9.29 -6.47
C ALA A 31 -3.78 9.91 -6.41
N ASP A 32 -3.30 10.13 -5.19
CA ASP A 32 -1.91 10.49 -4.92
C ASP A 32 -1.06 9.21 -4.83
N PHE A 33 -0.39 8.86 -5.93
CA PHE A 33 0.50 7.70 -5.99
C PHE A 33 1.83 7.89 -5.26
N ASP A 34 2.19 9.11 -4.84
CA ASP A 34 3.34 9.31 -3.95
C ASP A 34 3.05 8.79 -2.53
N GLN A 35 1.78 8.51 -2.21
CA GLN A 35 1.32 7.90 -0.96
C GLN A 35 1.00 6.41 -1.12
N VAL A 36 1.45 5.80 -2.21
CA VAL A 36 1.28 4.37 -2.50
C VAL A 36 2.64 3.70 -2.60
N GLU A 37 2.76 2.53 -2.00
CA GLU A 37 3.95 1.70 -2.13
C GLU A 37 3.60 0.35 -2.73
N VAL A 38 4.26 0.00 -3.84
CA VAL A 38 4.13 -1.31 -4.48
C VAL A 38 5.37 -2.14 -4.15
N LEU A 39 5.14 -3.30 -3.55
CA LEU A 39 6.14 -4.22 -3.08
C LEU A 39 6.00 -5.55 -3.81
N ALA A 40 6.93 -5.85 -4.72
CA ALA A 40 7.07 -7.19 -5.30
C ALA A 40 7.86 -8.10 -4.35
N ARG A 41 7.48 -9.36 -4.22
CA ARG A 41 8.21 -10.34 -3.41
C ARG A 41 9.59 -10.67 -4.00
N PRO A 42 10.59 -11.01 -3.17
CA PRO A 42 10.59 -10.96 -1.70
C PRO A 42 10.61 -9.51 -1.19
N CYS A 43 9.76 -9.17 -0.21
CA CYS A 43 9.55 -7.78 0.23
C CYS A 43 9.68 -7.54 1.73
N GLU A 44 10.10 -8.54 2.51
CA GLU A 44 10.09 -8.55 3.97
C GLU A 44 10.88 -7.38 4.55
N ARG A 45 12.06 -7.12 3.98
CA ARG A 45 12.91 -6.00 4.39
C ARG A 45 12.25 -4.64 4.14
N ARG A 46 11.56 -4.48 3.00
CA ARG A 46 10.82 -3.23 2.70
C ARG A 46 9.60 -3.09 3.60
N LEU A 47 8.87 -4.18 3.81
CA LEU A 47 7.69 -4.24 4.66
C LEU A 47 8.00 -3.87 6.12
N ALA A 48 9.17 -4.30 6.63
CA ALA A 48 9.66 -3.98 7.97
C ALA A 48 9.96 -2.48 8.21
N HIS A 49 10.02 -1.65 7.16
CA HIS A 49 10.09 -0.20 7.33
C HIS A 49 8.77 0.41 7.77
N PHE A 50 7.64 -0.24 7.43
CA PHE A 50 6.29 0.22 7.74
C PHE A 50 5.72 -0.44 8.99
N PHE A 51 6.02 -1.72 9.19
CA PHE A 51 5.44 -2.51 10.27
C PHE A 51 6.52 -2.99 11.25
N GLY A 52 6.19 -2.96 12.55
CA GLY A 52 7.03 -3.57 13.58
C GLY A 52 6.94 -5.10 13.57
N PRO A 53 7.69 -5.79 14.46
CA PRO A 53 7.79 -7.25 14.48
C PRO A 53 6.44 -7.96 14.65
N ASP A 54 5.53 -7.36 15.40
CA ASP A 54 4.21 -7.93 15.74
C ASP A 54 3.06 -7.32 14.92
N GLY A 55 3.37 -6.55 13.87
CA GLY A 55 2.39 -5.82 13.07
C GLY A 55 2.47 -6.13 11.58
N GLY A 56 1.47 -5.66 10.84
CA GLY A 56 1.42 -5.79 9.38
C GLY A 56 0.55 -6.94 8.90
N PRO A 57 0.48 -7.12 7.57
CA PRO A 57 -0.36 -8.13 6.96
C PRO A 57 0.16 -9.55 7.24
N PRO A 58 -0.73 -10.57 7.26
CA PRO A 58 -0.31 -11.96 7.34
C PRO A 58 0.49 -12.35 6.10
N ASP A 59 1.19 -13.48 6.15
CA ASP A 59 1.76 -14.05 4.94
C ASP A 59 0.65 -14.51 3.98
N MET A 60 0.91 -14.35 2.68
CA MET A 60 -0.10 -14.39 1.62
C MET A 60 0.53 -14.92 0.33
N PRO A 61 -0.21 -15.68 -0.49
CA PRO A 61 0.35 -16.30 -1.68
C PRO A 61 0.68 -15.31 -2.81
N GLU A 62 0.07 -14.12 -2.81
CA GLU A 62 0.25 -13.15 -3.89
C GLU A 62 1.66 -12.54 -3.92
N ASP A 63 2.17 -12.31 -5.13
CA ASP A 63 3.54 -11.85 -5.37
C ASP A 63 3.72 -10.33 -5.23
N THR A 64 2.62 -9.57 -5.18
CA THR A 64 2.63 -8.12 -5.02
C THR A 64 1.75 -7.66 -3.85
N LEU A 65 2.32 -6.83 -2.99
CA LEU A 65 1.59 -6.07 -1.97
C LEU A 65 1.53 -4.60 -2.34
N ILE A 66 0.38 -3.98 -2.12
CA ILE A 66 0.16 -2.55 -2.32
C ILE A 66 -0.21 -1.93 -0.98
N LEU A 67 0.61 -1.00 -0.50
CA LEU A 67 0.37 -0.27 0.73
C LEU A 67 -0.22 1.10 0.40
N LEU A 68 -1.38 1.38 0.97
CA LEU A 68 -2.12 2.63 0.80
C LEU A 68 -1.93 3.49 2.05
N MET A 69 -1.09 4.52 1.95
CA MET A 69 -0.88 5.46 3.06
C MET A 69 -2.10 6.40 3.19
N PRO A 70 -2.31 7.00 4.37
CA PRO A 70 -3.33 8.04 4.53
C PRO A 70 -3.13 9.15 3.50
N GLY A 71 -4.22 9.59 2.86
CA GLY A 71 -4.18 10.63 1.83
C GLY A 71 -4.00 10.12 0.39
N SER A 72 -3.68 8.84 0.17
CA SER A 72 -3.49 8.30 -1.20
C SER A 72 -4.70 8.42 -2.13
N GLY A 73 -5.92 8.53 -1.61
CA GLY A 73 -7.13 8.59 -2.44
C GLY A 73 -7.51 7.27 -3.14
N VAL A 74 -6.64 6.25 -3.10
CA VAL A 74 -6.93 4.91 -3.63
C VAL A 74 -7.95 4.20 -2.72
N PRO A 75 -9.07 3.69 -3.27
CA PRO A 75 -10.06 2.97 -2.48
C PRO A 75 -9.53 1.60 -2.06
N LEU A 76 -9.74 1.25 -0.79
CA LEU A 76 -9.45 -0.09 -0.26
C LEU A 76 -10.59 -1.06 -0.65
N VAL A 77 -10.64 -1.44 -1.92
CA VAL A 77 -11.70 -2.29 -2.50
C VAL A 77 -11.12 -3.48 -3.24
N ARG A 78 -11.92 -4.55 -3.34
CA ARG A 78 -11.58 -5.72 -4.16
C ARG A 78 -11.78 -5.40 -5.63
N THR A 79 -10.90 -5.92 -6.47
CA THR A 79 -11.03 -5.91 -7.94
C THR A 79 -10.72 -7.29 -8.50
N ASP A 80 -10.71 -7.44 -9.82
CA ASP A 80 -10.33 -8.69 -10.49
C ASP A 80 -8.85 -9.05 -10.27
N HIS A 81 -8.00 -8.06 -10.04
CA HIS A 81 -6.55 -8.24 -9.83
C HIS A 81 -6.09 -7.98 -8.40
N LEU A 82 -6.95 -7.42 -7.53
CA LEU A 82 -6.59 -7.06 -6.15
C LEU A 82 -7.58 -7.62 -5.14
N ARG A 83 -7.04 -8.30 -4.14
CA ARG A 83 -7.74 -8.69 -2.92
C ARG A 83 -7.48 -7.68 -1.81
N VAL A 84 -8.52 -7.39 -1.04
CA VAL A 84 -8.39 -6.62 0.21
C VAL A 84 -7.81 -7.52 1.29
N VAL A 85 -6.69 -7.10 1.87
CA VAL A 85 -6.06 -7.77 3.00
C VAL A 85 -6.58 -7.18 4.31
N GLY A 86 -6.65 -5.85 4.38
CA GLY A 86 -7.18 -5.14 5.54
C GLY A 86 -6.47 -3.83 5.81
N ARG A 87 -6.65 -3.31 7.02
CA ARG A 87 -5.94 -2.14 7.54
C ARG A 87 -5.05 -2.55 8.70
N PHE A 88 -3.81 -2.11 8.65
CA PHE A 88 -2.80 -2.43 9.65
C PHE A 88 -2.21 -1.16 10.22
N THR A 89 -1.91 -1.19 11.52
CA THR A 89 -1.24 -0.05 12.15
C THR A 89 0.23 -0.11 11.81
N GLY A 90 0.73 0.92 11.12
CA GLY A 90 2.12 1.03 10.70
C GLY A 90 2.73 2.36 11.12
N THR A 91 3.96 2.58 10.68
CA THR A 91 4.75 3.76 10.97
C THR A 91 5.35 4.31 9.68
N ILE A 92 5.24 5.62 9.47
CA ILE A 92 5.88 6.32 8.34
C ILE A 92 6.80 7.42 8.87
N THR A 93 7.84 7.75 8.11
CA THR A 93 8.78 8.84 8.43
C THR A 93 8.50 10.12 7.66
N ARG A 94 7.60 10.06 6.68
CA ARG A 94 7.22 11.19 5.82
C ARG A 94 6.13 12.01 6.51
N ALA A 95 6.24 13.34 6.44
CA ALA A 95 5.17 14.22 6.88
C ALA A 95 3.95 14.00 5.97
N LEU A 96 2.81 13.63 6.55
CA LEU A 96 1.51 13.79 5.90
C LEU A 96 1.27 15.28 5.84
N ILE A 97 1.67 15.94 4.76
CA ILE A 97 1.27 17.33 4.52
C ILE A 97 -0.12 17.22 3.89
N PRO A 98 -1.20 17.68 4.54
CA PRO A 98 -2.41 17.98 3.81
C PRO A 98 -2.06 19.12 2.84
N GLU A 99 -2.28 18.95 1.55
CA GLU A 99 -2.43 20.11 0.69
C GLU A 99 -3.70 20.83 1.17
N GLU A 100 -3.51 21.98 1.83
CA GLU A 100 -4.59 22.92 2.09
C GLU A 100 -4.99 23.53 0.74
N GLU A 101 -6.21 23.27 0.28
CA GLU A 101 -6.95 24.16 -0.63
C GLU A 101 -8.05 24.90 0.15
#